data_AF-A0AAE0DHZ3-F1
#
_entry.id   AF-A0AAE0DHZ3-F1
#
_cell.length_a   1.000
_cell.length_b   1.000
_cell.length_c   1.000
_cell.angle_alpha   90.00
_cell.angle_beta   90.00
_cell.angle_gamma   90.00
#
_symmetry.space_group_name_H-M   'P 1'
#
loop_
_entity.id
_entity.type
_entity.pdbx_description
1 polymer ?
#
loop_
_entity_poly.entity_id
_entity_poly.type
_entity_poly.pdbx_seq_one_letter_code
_entity_poly.pdbx_strand_id
1 'polypeptide(L)'
;MVSSSTDIELAPLPTPPPTPRKEYPNGFASVAAFIAKDHDNTSTIYRRFDRLTARNLLYLQSKLQKLEVIQDELDQEDLETSDQNSKKAATSWEEFEHFAKIQDRAKKRMEIAEEIEKAIKSYREKIKHLCKIEWRY
;
A
#
# COMPACT_ATOMS: atom_id res chain seq x y z
N MET A 1 -4.88 -77.44 -24.76
CA MET A 1 -4.62 -76.31 -23.84
C MET A 1 -3.41 -75.55 -24.35
N VAL A 2 -3.60 -74.48 -25.13
CA VAL A 2 -2.59 -73.42 -25.30
C VAL A 2 -3.36 -72.14 -25.60
N SER A 3 -3.57 -71.30 -24.58
CA SER A 3 -4.03 -69.91 -24.79
C SER A 3 -2.79 -69.04 -24.92
N SER A 4 -2.54 -68.57 -26.15
CA SER A 4 -1.49 -67.62 -26.49
C SER A 4 -1.86 -66.24 -25.92
N SER A 5 -1.16 -65.80 -24.87
CA SER A 5 -1.20 -64.40 -24.45
C SER A 5 -0.49 -63.57 -25.50
N THR A 6 -1.24 -62.78 -26.24
CA THR A 6 -0.67 -61.69 -27.04
C THR A 6 -0.33 -60.56 -26.08
N ASP A 7 0.97 -60.41 -25.81
CA ASP A 7 1.53 -59.23 -25.16
C ASP A 7 1.24 -58.01 -26.05
N ILE A 8 0.32 -57.14 -25.59
CA ILE A 8 0.11 -55.83 -26.19
C ILE A 8 1.20 -54.94 -25.63
N GLU A 9 2.25 -54.73 -26.41
CA GLU A 9 3.31 -53.76 -26.15
C GLU A 9 2.66 -52.36 -26.05
N LEU A 10 2.53 -51.87 -24.81
CA LEU A 10 1.99 -50.56 -24.51
C LEU A 10 2.99 -49.50 -24.99
N ALA A 11 2.70 -48.88 -26.12
CA ALA A 11 3.52 -47.80 -26.68
C ALA A 11 3.78 -46.70 -25.62
N PRO A 12 4.99 -46.12 -25.57
CA PRO A 12 5.29 -45.03 -24.65
C PRO A 12 4.32 -43.87 -24.88
N LEU A 13 3.73 -43.34 -23.82
CA LEU A 13 2.86 -42.17 -23.91
C LEU A 13 3.58 -41.04 -24.66
N PRO A 14 2.90 -40.33 -25.58
CA PRO A 14 3.50 -39.18 -26.25
C PRO A 14 3.94 -38.18 -25.17
N THR A 15 5.24 -37.89 -25.14
CA THR A 15 5.77 -36.89 -24.23
C THR A 15 5.01 -35.58 -24.48
N PRO A 16 4.51 -34.90 -23.44
CA PRO A 16 3.78 -33.66 -23.61
C PRO A 16 4.66 -32.68 -24.42
N PRO A 17 4.07 -31.95 -25.38
CA PRO A 17 4.84 -31.03 -26.19
C PRO A 17 5.57 -30.05 -25.27
N PRO A 18 6.86 -29.76 -25.53
CA PRO A 18 7.61 -28.82 -24.72
C PRO A 18 6.87 -27.49 -24.73
N THR A 19 6.45 -27.04 -23.55
CA THR A 19 5.81 -25.74 -23.42
C THR A 19 6.78 -24.67 -23.95
N PRO A 20 6.33 -23.74 -24.80
CA PRO A 20 7.21 -22.72 -25.34
C PRO A 20 7.79 -21.91 -24.18
N ARG A 21 9.11 -21.95 -24.03
CA ARG A 21 9.82 -21.12 -23.04
C ARG A 21 9.52 -19.66 -23.40
N LYS A 22 8.76 -18.96 -22.55
CA LYS A 22 8.62 -17.50 -22.66
C LYS A 22 10.01 -16.90 -22.53
N GLU A 23 10.51 -16.34 -23.63
CA GLU A 23 11.77 -15.62 -23.63
C GLU A 23 11.54 -14.24 -23.03
N TYR A 24 12.25 -13.94 -21.95
CA TYR A 24 12.21 -12.65 -21.29
C TYR A 24 13.45 -11.84 -21.71
N PRO A 25 13.31 -10.53 -21.95
CA PRO A 25 14.47 -9.69 -22.25
C PRO A 25 15.46 -9.69 -21.08
N ASN A 26 16.75 -9.59 -21.42
CA ASN A 26 17.84 -9.53 -20.43
C ASN A 26 17.65 -8.34 -19.48
N GLY A 27 17.77 -8.59 -18.18
CA GLY A 27 17.67 -7.57 -17.12
C GLY A 27 16.63 -7.94 -16.07
N PHE A 28 15.87 -6.96 -15.58
CA PHE A 28 14.90 -7.20 -14.51
C PHE A 28 13.80 -8.21 -14.88
N ALA A 29 13.40 -8.27 -16.15
CA ALA A 29 12.36 -9.19 -16.61
C ALA A 29 12.80 -10.67 -16.52
N SER A 30 14.04 -10.98 -16.93
CA SER A 30 14.57 -12.35 -16.85
C SER A 30 14.81 -12.79 -15.40
N VAL A 31 15.31 -11.90 -14.54
CA VAL A 31 15.51 -12.19 -13.11
C VAL A 31 14.17 -12.36 -12.39
N ALA A 32 13.17 -11.52 -12.66
CA ALA A 32 11.84 -11.65 -12.09
C ALA A 32 11.16 -12.97 -12.48
N ALA A 33 11.30 -13.38 -13.75
CA ALA A 33 10.80 -14.68 -14.23
C ALA A 33 11.51 -15.87 -13.58
N PHE A 34 12.81 -15.75 -13.30
CA PHE A 34 13.56 -16.77 -12.56
C PHE A 34 13.09 -16.88 -11.11
N ILE A 35 12.93 -15.76 -10.42
CA ILE A 35 12.43 -15.72 -9.04
C ILE A 35 11.01 -16.28 -8.96
N ALA A 36 10.11 -15.87 -9.86
CA ALA A 36 8.73 -16.35 -9.89
C ALA A 36 8.60 -17.87 -10.15
N LYS A 37 9.66 -18.53 -10.62
CA LYS A 37 9.71 -19.98 -10.82
C LYS A 37 9.95 -20.76 -9.52
N ASP A 38 10.45 -20.10 -8.48
CA ASP A 38 10.62 -20.69 -7.15
C ASP A 38 9.27 -20.75 -6.43
N HIS A 39 8.58 -21.89 -6.59
CA HIS A 39 7.23 -22.12 -6.10
C HIS A 39 7.09 -21.89 -4.58
N ASP A 40 8.16 -22.18 -3.83
CA ASP A 40 8.11 -22.13 -2.37
C ASP A 40 8.65 -20.79 -1.83
N ASN A 41 9.13 -19.89 -2.70
CA ASN A 41 9.81 -18.63 -2.34
C ASN A 41 10.96 -18.84 -1.31
N THR A 42 11.53 -20.05 -1.26
CA THR A 42 12.54 -20.44 -0.26
C THR A 42 13.96 -20.04 -0.69
N SER A 43 14.17 -19.82 -1.99
CA SER A 43 15.47 -19.55 -2.60
C SER A 43 15.72 -18.05 -2.83
N THR A 44 14.73 -17.19 -2.54
CA THR A 44 14.80 -15.76 -2.86
C THR A 44 14.93 -14.88 -1.62
N ILE A 45 16.17 -14.44 -1.35
CA ILE A 45 16.51 -13.53 -0.27
C ILE A 45 16.43 -12.08 -0.78
N TYR A 46 15.32 -11.41 -0.49
CA TYR A 46 15.19 -9.98 -0.72
C TYR A 46 15.71 -9.17 0.46
N ARG A 47 16.31 -8.01 0.19
CA ARG A 47 16.57 -7.02 1.23
C ARG A 47 15.22 -6.49 1.73
N ARG A 48 14.89 -6.71 3.00
CA ARG A 48 13.65 -6.24 3.64
C ARG A 48 13.56 -4.72 3.82
N PHE A 49 14.68 -4.01 3.66
CA PHE A 49 14.80 -2.56 3.82
C PHE A 49 14.26 -2.03 5.17
N ASP A 50 14.29 -2.84 6.25
CA ASP A 50 13.62 -2.51 7.53
C ASP A 50 14.04 -1.12 8.07
N ARG A 51 15.34 -0.80 8.02
CA ARG A 51 15.86 0.53 8.40
C ARG A 51 15.25 1.68 7.59
N LEU A 52 15.08 1.50 6.27
CA LEU A 52 14.52 2.52 5.39
C LEU A 52 13.01 2.67 5.65
N THR A 53 12.31 1.56 5.85
CA THR A 53 10.89 1.55 6.19
C THR A 53 10.64 2.23 7.53
N ALA A 54 11.43 1.93 8.57
CA ALA A 54 11.37 2.58 9.87
C ALA A 54 11.61 4.09 9.77
N ARG A 55 12.63 4.52 9.02
CA ARG A 55 12.89 5.95 8.79
C ARG A 55 11.71 6.66 8.11
N ASN A 56 11.10 6.00 7.12
CA ASN A 56 9.94 6.54 6.42
C ASN A 56 8.71 6.63 7.35
N LEU A 57 8.55 5.66 8.26
CA LEU A 57 7.50 5.69 9.28
C LEU A 57 7.68 6.87 10.24
N LEU A 58 8.90 7.09 10.73
CA LEU A 58 9.23 8.23 11.59
C LEU A 58 8.96 9.58 10.91
N TYR A 59 9.24 9.68 9.60
CA TYR A 59 8.90 10.89 8.84
C TYR A 59 7.41 11.13 8.74
N LEU A 60 6.60 10.09 8.56
CA LEU A 60 5.14 10.24 8.57
C LEU A 60 4.63 10.66 9.95
N GLN A 61 5.18 10.11 11.03
CA GLN A 61 4.82 10.52 12.39
C GLN A 61 5.16 11.98 12.65
N SER A 62 6.38 12.40 12.28
CA SER A 62 6.79 13.81 12.41
C SER A 62 5.92 14.74 11.56
N LYS A 63 5.54 14.33 10.33
CA LYS A 63 4.63 15.09 9.48
C LYS A 63 3.25 15.21 10.14
N LEU A 64 2.69 14.12 10.66
CA LEU A 64 1.39 14.11 11.34
C LEU A 64 1.41 15.02 12.57
N GLN A 65 2.43 14.92 13.41
CA GLN A 65 2.58 15.77 14.59
C GLN A 65 2.63 17.25 14.21
N LYS A 66 3.32 17.60 13.11
CA LYS A 66 3.32 18.98 12.61
C LYS A 66 1.92 19.43 12.19
N LEU A 67 1.18 18.59 11.47
CA LEU A 67 -0.17 18.92 11.00
C LEU A 67 -1.16 19.02 12.18
N GLU A 68 -1.01 18.19 13.19
CA GLU A 68 -1.77 18.22 14.44
C GLU A 68 -1.57 19.55 15.17
N VAL A 69 -0.33 20.01 15.35
CA VAL A 69 -0.03 21.33 15.95
C VAL A 69 -0.70 22.46 15.16
N ILE A 70 -0.63 22.43 13.83
CA ILE A 70 -1.27 23.46 13.00
C ILE A 70 -2.80 23.41 13.16
N GLN A 71 -3.39 22.23 13.26
CA GLN A 71 -4.82 22.09 13.48
C GLN A 71 -5.24 22.64 14.85
N ASP A 72 -4.48 22.33 15.90
CA ASP A 72 -4.71 22.84 17.25
C ASP A 72 -4.58 24.38 17.32
N GLU A 73 -3.60 24.96 16.62
CA GLU A 73 -3.45 26.41 16.50
C GLU A 73 -4.68 27.05 15.84
N LEU A 74 -5.18 26.46 14.75
CA LEU A 74 -6.37 26.96 14.05
C LEU A 74 -7.63 26.85 14.90
N ASP A 75 -7.73 25.79 15.70
CA ASP A 75 -8.83 25.58 16.65
C ASP A 75 -8.78 26.61 17.78
N GLN A 76 -7.59 26.91 18.30
CA GLN A 76 -7.38 27.95 19.32
C GLN A 76 -7.73 29.34 18.78
N GLU A 77 -7.29 29.68 17.57
CA GLU A 77 -7.64 30.96 16.94
C GLU A 77 -9.17 31.10 16.74
N ASP A 78 -9.91 30.02 16.50
CA ASP A 78 -11.37 30.05 16.36
C ASP A 78 -12.08 30.32 17.69
N LEU A 79 -11.54 29.78 18.79
CA LEU A 79 -12.02 30.08 20.14
C LEU A 79 -11.86 31.57 20.47
N GLU A 80 -10.74 32.17 20.06
CA GLU A 80 -10.43 33.58 20.31
C GLU A 80 -11.23 34.55 19.42
N THR A 81 -11.50 34.19 18.17
CA THR A 81 -12.13 35.09 17.19
C THR A 81 -13.65 35.20 17.39
N SER A 82 -14.31 34.24 18.05
CA SER A 82 -15.78 34.15 18.21
C SER A 82 -16.56 34.37 16.89
N ASP A 83 -16.02 33.93 15.76
CA ASP A 83 -16.68 34.02 14.45
C ASP A 83 -17.83 33.00 14.37
N GLN A 84 -19.03 33.47 14.09
CA GLN A 84 -20.23 32.63 13.94
C GLN A 84 -20.15 31.76 12.69
N ASN A 85 -19.43 32.21 11.65
CA ASN A 85 -19.26 31.42 10.43
C ASN A 85 -18.27 30.26 10.66
N SER A 86 -17.18 30.48 11.39
CA SER A 86 -16.28 29.40 11.84
C SER A 86 -17.03 28.31 12.64
N LYS A 87 -17.96 28.69 13.52
CA LYS A 87 -18.75 27.74 14.31
C LYS A 87 -19.68 26.88 13.45
N LYS A 88 -20.32 27.50 12.45
CA LYS A 88 -21.17 26.82 11.46
C LYS A 88 -20.35 25.84 10.60
N ALA A 89 -19.24 26.32 10.06
CA ALA A 89 -18.29 25.51 9.29
C ALA A 89 -17.76 24.30 10.09
N ALA A 90 -17.61 24.39 11.41
CA ALA A 90 -17.19 23.28 12.27
C ALA A 90 -18.30 22.24 12.55
N THR A 91 -19.56 22.52 12.21
CA THR A 91 -20.72 21.70 12.59
C THR A 91 -21.19 20.79 11.44
N SER A 92 -21.06 21.23 10.19
CA SER A 92 -21.45 20.44 9.02
C SER A 92 -20.35 20.45 7.95
N TRP A 93 -20.06 19.29 7.37
CA TRP A 93 -19.13 19.16 6.25
C TRP A 93 -19.59 19.96 5.02
N GLU A 94 -20.90 20.05 4.80
CA GLU A 94 -21.49 20.81 3.68
C GLU A 94 -21.27 22.30 3.85
N GLU A 95 -21.42 22.80 5.10
CA GLU A 95 -21.12 24.19 5.44
C GLU A 95 -19.61 24.44 5.37
N PHE A 96 -18.79 23.49 5.82
CA PHE A 96 -17.33 23.56 5.72
C PHE A 96 -16.85 23.72 4.28
N GLU A 97 -17.38 22.91 3.35
CA GLU A 97 -17.04 23.00 1.93
C GLU A 97 -17.55 24.31 1.30
N HIS A 98 -18.74 24.78 1.71
CA HIS A 98 -19.27 26.05 1.25
C HIS A 98 -18.39 27.22 1.69
N PHE A 99 -18.01 27.27 2.97
CA PHE A 99 -17.13 28.31 3.49
C PHE A 99 -15.70 28.19 2.94
N ALA A 100 -15.20 26.99 2.64
CA ALA A 100 -13.90 26.80 1.99
C ALA A 100 -13.80 27.43 0.59
N LYS A 101 -14.93 27.63 -0.10
CA LYS A 101 -14.98 28.33 -1.40
C LYS A 101 -14.99 29.86 -1.27
N ILE A 102 -15.37 30.37 -0.10
CA ILE A 102 -15.64 31.79 0.14
C ILE A 102 -14.55 32.42 1.02
N GLN A 103 -14.04 31.67 1.99
CA GLN A 103 -13.12 32.13 3.02
C GLN A 103 -11.80 31.37 2.93
N ASP A 104 -10.70 32.10 2.75
CA ASP A 104 -9.35 31.53 2.68
C ASP A 104 -8.98 30.73 3.95
N ARG A 105 -9.51 31.12 5.11
CA ARG A 105 -9.28 30.40 6.38
C ARG A 105 -9.90 29.00 6.36
N ALA A 106 -11.16 28.87 5.95
CA ALA A 106 -11.84 27.59 5.83
C ALA A 106 -11.18 26.71 4.75
N LYS A 107 -10.70 27.32 3.66
CA LYS A 107 -9.94 26.64 2.62
C LYS A 107 -8.65 25.99 3.15
N LYS A 108 -7.83 26.77 3.87
CA LYS A 108 -6.59 26.26 4.48
C LYS A 108 -6.85 25.10 5.44
N ARG A 109 -7.92 25.17 6.24
CA ARG A 109 -8.33 24.07 7.14
C ARG A 109 -8.69 22.81 6.37
N MET A 110 -9.44 22.96 5.27
CA MET A 110 -9.82 21.82 4.43
C MET A 110 -8.59 21.16 3.79
N GLU A 111 -7.63 21.95 3.31
CA GLU A 111 -6.35 21.45 2.78
C GLU A 111 -5.56 20.67 3.83
N ILE A 112 -5.47 21.20 5.06
CA ILE A 112 -4.79 20.51 6.18
C ILE A 112 -5.50 19.19 6.53
N ALA A 113 -6.84 19.20 6.61
CA ALA A 113 -7.62 18.00 6.90
C ALA A 113 -7.40 16.90 5.85
N GLU A 114 -7.38 17.26 4.56
CA GLU A 114 -7.04 16.33 3.48
C GLU A 114 -5.61 15.80 3.57
N GLU A 115 -4.65 16.66 3.92
CA GLU A 115 -3.26 16.24 4.10
C GLU A 115 -3.11 15.24 5.26
N ILE A 116 -3.82 15.48 6.37
CA ILE A 116 -3.88 14.56 7.51
C ILE A 116 -4.48 13.22 7.07
N GLU A 117 -5.60 13.23 6.35
CA GLU A 117 -6.25 12.01 5.87
C GLU A 117 -5.29 11.17 4.99
N LYS A 118 -4.62 11.82 4.02
CA LYS A 118 -3.63 11.18 3.15
C LYS A 118 -2.44 10.62 3.94
N ALA A 119 -1.94 11.36 4.93
CA ALA A 119 -0.82 10.94 5.76
C ALA A 119 -1.20 9.76 6.69
N ILE A 120 -2.39 9.77 7.29
CA ILE A 120 -2.90 8.67 8.14
C ILE A 120 -3.09 7.41 7.31
N LYS A 121 -3.69 7.50 6.12
CA LYS A 121 -3.85 6.36 5.20
C LYS A 121 -2.49 5.73 4.89
N SER A 122 -1.53 6.55 4.48
CA SER A 122 -0.15 6.11 4.17
C SER A 122 0.55 5.47 5.38
N TYR A 123 0.33 6.02 6.57
CA TYR A 123 0.90 5.51 7.83
C TYR A 123 0.32 4.13 8.20
N ARG A 124 -1.01 4.00 8.18
CA ARG A 124 -1.73 2.76 8.48
C ARG A 124 -1.37 1.64 7.49
N GLU A 125 -1.25 1.96 6.20
CA GLU A 125 -0.81 1.01 5.19
C GLU A 125 0.60 0.49 5.47
N LYS A 126 1.56 1.37 5.78
CA LYS A 126 2.94 0.94 6.11
C LYS A 126 2.98 0.05 7.33
N ILE A 127 2.22 0.35 8.38
CA ILE A 127 2.12 -0.51 9.57
C ILE A 127 1.53 -1.87 9.22
N LYS A 128 0.45 -1.91 8.41
CA LYS A 128 -0.17 -3.17 7.98
C LYS A 128 0.83 -4.04 7.21
N HIS A 129 1.63 -3.45 6.33
CA HIS A 129 2.67 -4.17 5.60
C HIS A 129 3.78 -4.67 6.54
N LEU A 130 4.19 -3.89 7.54
CA LEU A 130 5.18 -4.31 8.52
C LEU A 130 4.69 -5.49 9.36
N CYS A 131 3.48 -5.42 9.91
CA CYS A 131 2.91 -6.48 10.74
C CYS A 131 2.75 -7.79 9.95
N LYS A 132 2.33 -7.71 8.68
CA LYS A 132 2.17 -8.91 7.83
C LYS A 132 3.50 -9.63 7.50
N ILE A 133 4.63 -8.94 7.59
CA ILE A 133 5.97 -9.53 7.41
C ILE A 133 6.43 -10.22 8.71
N GLU A 134 6.01 -9.71 9.87
CA GLU A 134 6.45 -10.19 11.18
C GLU A 134 5.80 -11.53 11.58
N TRP A 135 4.56 -11.80 11.16
CA TRP A 135 3.84 -13.06 11.45
C TRP A 135 4.04 -14.17 10.41
N ARG A 136 5.04 -14.04 9.52
CA ARG A 136 5.29 -15.01 8.44
C ARG A 136 6.56 -15.84 8.64
N TYR A 137 7.10 -15.84 9.85
CA TYR A 137 8.22 -16.67 10.31
C TYR A 137 7.75 -17.64 11.39
#